data_AF-A0A6L7KJ75-F1
#
_entry.id   AF-A0A6L7KJ75-F1
#
_cell.length_a   1.000
_cell.length_b   1.000
_cell.length_c   1.000
_cell.angle_alpha   90.00
_cell.angle_beta   90.00
_cell.angle_gamma   90.00
#
_symmetry.space_group_name_H-M   'P 1'
#
loop_
_entity.id
_entity.type
_entity.pdbx_description
1 polymer ?
#
loop_
_entity_poly.entity_id
_entity_poly.type
_entity_poly.pdbx_seq_one_letter_code
_entity_poly.pdbx_strand_id
1 'polypeptide(L)' 'MGGLEAAAARETGSRLEAIIEESFVVLLPNHADFDRARAWLSRFETGLRAGDALHLAIASNRGAEAIHT' A
#
# COMPACT_ATOMS: atom_id res chain seq x y z
N MET A 1 17.21 10.16 -19.91
CA MET A 1 16.68 10.66 -18.63
C MET A 1 16.76 9.55 -17.60
N GLY A 2 17.86 9.48 -16.87
CA GLY A 2 18.13 8.38 -15.94
C GLY A 2 19.40 8.74 -15.18
N GLY A 3 19.24 9.33 -14.01
CA GLY A 3 20.34 9.90 -13.27
C GLY A 3 19.85 10.82 -12.17
N LEU A 4 18.95 10.33 -11.32
CA LEU A 4 19.12 10.72 -9.92
C LEU A 4 20.52 10.22 -9.58
N GLU A 5 21.50 11.12 -9.48
CA GLU A 5 22.83 10.78 -8.98
C GLU A 5 22.62 9.95 -7.71
N ALA A 6 23.33 8.84 -7.55
CA ALA A 6 23.04 7.87 -6.50
C ALA A 6 22.94 8.50 -5.10
N ALA A 7 23.60 9.65 -4.88
CA ALA A 7 23.43 10.48 -3.69
C ALA A 7 21.99 11.02 -3.51
N ALA A 8 21.40 11.65 -4.54
CA ALA A 8 20.04 12.17 -4.50
C ALA A 8 19.00 11.05 -4.29
N ALA A 9 19.21 9.87 -4.87
CA ALA A 9 18.35 8.71 -4.63
C ALA A 9 18.41 8.24 -3.16
N ARG A 10 19.61 8.16 -2.58
CA ARG A 10 19.79 7.82 -1.15
C ARG A 10 19.18 8.86 -0.23
N GLU A 11 19.39 10.14 -0.51
CA GLU A 11 18.83 11.24 0.28
C GLU A 11 17.30 11.22 0.26
N THR A 12 16.70 11.01 -0.91
CA THR A 12 15.24 10.88 -1.06
C THR A 12 14.71 9.67 -0.29
N GLY A 13 15.39 8.53 -0.38
CA GLY A 13 15.03 7.32 0.37
C GLY A 13 15.05 7.53 1.87
N SER A 14 16.11 8.14 2.40
CA SER A 14 16.23 8.42 3.84
C SER A 14 15.15 9.39 4.34
N ARG A 15 14.81 10.42 3.55
CA ARG A 15 13.69 11.33 3.90
C ARG A 15 12.35 10.62 3.91
N LEU A 16 12.12 9.72 2.96
CA LEU A 16 10.90 8.93 2.90
C LEU A 16 10.78 8.01 4.12
N GLU A 17 11.86 7.31 4.47
CA GLU A 17 11.92 6.44 5.66
C GLU A 17 11.62 7.23 6.94
N ALA A 18 12.21 8.40 7.11
CA ALA A 18 11.93 9.27 8.25
C ALA A 18 10.45 9.67 8.33
N ILE A 19 9.84 10.07 7.21
CA ILE A 19 8.42 10.41 7.15
C ILE A 19 7.55 9.18 7.51
N ILE A 20 7.89 8.00 7.00
CA ILE A 20 7.18 6.75 7.31
C ILE A 20 7.23 6.45 8.81
N GLU A 21 8.41 6.53 9.42
CA GLU A 21 8.61 6.22 10.83
C GLU A 21 7.95 7.26 11.76
N GLU A 22 8.03 8.54 11.40
CA GLU A 22 7.56 9.63 12.26
C GLU A 22 6.05 9.91 12.14
N SER A 23 5.45 9.65 10.97
CA SER A 23 4.08 10.11 10.67
C SER A 23 3.06 8.99 10.39
N PHE A 24 3.50 7.74 10.19
CA PHE A 24 2.61 6.67 9.74
C PHE A 24 2.70 5.42 10.61
N VAL A 25 1.59 4.70 10.69
CA VAL A 25 1.56 3.32 11.19
C VAL A 25 1.66 2.39 10.00
N VAL A 26 2.77 1.65 9.90
CA VAL A 26 2.97 0.65 8.84
C VAL A 26 2.26 -0.65 9.20
N LEU A 27 1.34 -1.06 8.33
CA LEU A 27 0.54 -2.26 8.52
C LEU A 27 1.06 -3.39 7.62
N LEU A 28 1.51 -4.49 8.24
CA LEU A 28 1.80 -5.71 7.50
C LEU A 28 0.50 -6.45 7.16
N PRO A 29 0.33 -6.89 5.91
CA PRO A 29 -0.80 -7.73 5.54
C PRO A 29 -0.76 -9.06 6.26
N ASN A 30 -1.92 -9.58 6.64
CA ASN A 30 -2.09 -10.91 7.21
C ASN A 30 -2.97 -11.79 6.29
N HIS A 31 -3.16 -13.05 6.69
CA HIS A 31 -3.94 -14.02 5.90
C HIS A 31 -5.36 -13.53 5.59
N ALA A 32 -6.04 -12.86 6.53
CA ALA A 32 -7.40 -12.36 6.34
C ALA A 32 -7.47 -11.23 5.30
N ASP A 33 -6.39 -10.45 5.15
CA ASP A 33 -6.29 -9.43 4.09
C ASP A 33 -6.23 -10.10 2.72
N PHE A 34 -5.43 -11.17 2.59
CA PHE A 34 -5.34 -11.94 1.34
C PHE A 34 -6.64 -12.68 0.99
N ASP A 35 -7.30 -13.30 1.97
CA ASP A 35 -8.58 -13.97 1.75
C ASP A 35 -9.65 -13.00 1.24
N ARG A 36 -9.72 -11.80 1.83
CA ARG A 36 -10.65 -10.75 1.40
C ARG A 36 -10.31 -10.21 0.02
N ALA A 37 -9.03 -9.94 -0.25
CA ALA A 37 -8.60 -9.51 -1.57
C ALA A 37 -8.96 -10.53 -2.65
N ARG A 38 -8.75 -11.83 -2.39
CA ARG A 38 -9.16 -12.92 -3.29
C ARG A 38 -10.67 -12.93 -3.54
N ALA A 39 -11.48 -12.73 -2.51
CA ALA A 39 -12.93 -12.67 -2.64
C ALA A 39 -13.43 -11.47 -3.46
N TRP A 40 -12.68 -10.37 -3.52
CA TRP A 40 -12.99 -9.26 -4.40
C TRP A 40 -12.49 -9.45 -5.82
N LEU A 41 -11.32 -10.08 -5.99
CA LEU A 41 -10.78 -10.38 -7.32
C LEU A 41 -11.63 -11.39 -8.09
N SER A 42 -12.45 -12.21 -7.42
CA SER A 42 -13.44 -13.06 -8.09
C SER A 42 -14.61 -12.27 -8.69
N ARG A 43 -14.76 -10.99 -8.33
CA ARG A 43 -15.77 -10.05 -8.86
C ARG A 43 -15.17 -9.25 -10.00
N PHE A 44 -15.04 -9.89 -11.15
CA PHE A 44 -14.38 -9.33 -12.33
C PHE A 44 -14.96 -7.98 -12.78
N GLU A 45 -16.25 -7.73 -12.53
CA GLU A 45 -16.93 -6.48 -12.85
C GLU A 45 -16.33 -5.26 -12.15
N THR A 46 -15.62 -5.46 -11.04
CA THR A 46 -14.99 -4.37 -10.27
C THR A 46 -13.75 -3.81 -10.94
N GLY A 47 -13.12 -4.55 -11.86
CA GLY A 47 -11.87 -4.14 -12.50
C GLY A 47 -10.67 -4.00 -11.56
N LEU A 48 -10.76 -4.50 -10.32
CA LEU A 48 -9.69 -4.36 -9.33
C LEU A 48 -8.43 -5.12 -9.75
N ARG A 49 -7.29 -4.43 -9.70
CA ARG A 49 -5.98 -5.09 -9.81
C ARG A 49 -5.63 -5.71 -8.46
N ALA A 50 -4.81 -6.77 -8.47
CA ALA A 50 -4.44 -7.50 -7.26
C ALA A 50 -3.89 -6.61 -6.14
N GLY A 51 -3.03 -5.64 -6.49
CA GLY A 51 -2.48 -4.68 -5.52
C GLY A 51 -3.53 -3.75 -4.92
N ASP A 52 -4.47 -3.25 -5.73
CA ASP A 52 -5.54 -2.38 -5.25
C ASP A 52 -6.48 -3.16 -4.32
N ALA A 53 -6.86 -4.38 -4.71
CA ALA A 53 -7.67 -5.27 -3.89
C ALA A 53 -7.03 -5.56 -2.52
N LEU A 54 -5.71 -5.76 -2.48
CA LEU A 54 -5.00 -5.99 -1.22
C LEU A 54 -4.97 -4.74 -0.32
N HIS A 55 -4.68 -3.55 -0.86
CA HIS A 55 -4.71 -2.32 -0.07
C HIS A 55 -6.09 -2.02 0.50
N LEU A 56 -7.13 -2.18 -0.34
CA LEU A 56 -8.52 -2.05 0.11
C LEU A 56 -8.84 -3.07 1.23
N ALA A 57 -8.28 -4.28 1.17
CA ALA A 57 -8.59 -5.35 2.11
C ALA A 57 -7.98 -5.06 3.48
N ILE A 58 -6.73 -4.61 3.49
CA ILE A 58 -6.04 -4.13 4.70
C ILE A 58 -6.84 -2.97 5.31
N ALA A 59 -7.18 -1.95 4.53
CA ALA A 59 -7.94 -0.80 5.00
C ALA A 59 -9.29 -1.23 5.61
N SER A 60 -10.03 -2.10 4.91
CA SER A 60 -11.32 -2.61 5.35
C SER A 60 -11.21 -3.47 6.62
N ASN A 61 -10.19 -4.32 6.75
CA ASN A 61 -9.98 -5.14 7.96
C ASN A 61 -9.53 -4.32 9.17
N ARG A 62 -8.95 -3.13 8.97
CA ARG A 62 -8.60 -2.20 10.05
C ARG A 62 -9.66 -1.14 10.33
N GLY A 63 -10.81 -1.19 9.65
CA GLY A 63 -11.89 -0.23 9.85
C GLY A 63 -11.55 1.18 9.37
N ALA A 64 -10.72 1.32 8.34
CA ALA A 64 -10.43 2.62 7.74
C ALA A 64 -11.72 3.25 7.18
N GLU A 65 -12.00 4.49 7.58
CA GLU A 65 -13.19 5.23 7.14
C GLU A 65 -13.00 5.89 5.76
N ALA A 66 -11.74 6.21 5.42
CA ALA A 66 -11.37 6.86 4.18
C ALA A 66 -10.09 6.25 3.61
N ILE A 67 -9.98 6.30 2.28
CA ILE A 67 -8.81 5.85 1.52
C ILE A 67 -8.38 7.00 0.62
N HIS A 68 -7.11 7.36 0.68
CA HIS A 68 -6.50 8.39 -0.14
C HIS A 68 -5.61 7.71 -1.19
N THR A 69 -5.90 7.95 -2.47
CA THR A 69 -5.23 7.34 -3.63
C THR A 69 -4.67 8.41 -4.55
#